data_AF-A0A386JC33-F1
#
_entry.id   AF-A0A386JC33-F1
#
_cell.length_a   1.000
_cell.length_b   1.000
_cell.length_c   1.000
_cell.angle_alpha   90.00
_cell.angle_beta   90.00
_cell.angle_gamma   90.00
#
_symmetry.space_group_name_H-M   'P 1'
#
loop_
_entity.id
_entity.type
_entity.pdbx_description
1 polymer ?
#
loop_
_entity_poly.entity_id
_entity_poly.type
_entity_poly.pdbx_seq_one_letter_code
_entity_poly.pdbx_strand_id
1 'polypeptide(L)'
;MSKINYNFGGILMNLAYKMNSEIKNENKISGKDIIYEQIKLGKKIILVNTESAKFNDIKDVRVVQVDKNKEIINPLQIYSTIKDFDIFSFGTHLKKIQRMYCILVSEYTEEELTSLDILLTKFYEYFGIDIKKCTKYKENEYPILSDFLNYLKYIEGTHRMINCMQSPNKEKVFEVFKELNSIKDILNIRINVIDTIISKLNKIIDNYGYLLNIHSNINHVHNNKFIAFNKLNLVDDEKILGVLLLNILTFINENYLFGEKNAEYLIVFDNSNEIFSFIKTSIGDIITSYVGEILNTADPNFISFLFIKTKMSAFFNFKNKFSLIRTQNIEDFLEQS
;
A
#
# COMPACT_ATOMS: atom_id res chain seq x y z
N MET A 1 -41.51 -31.35 -0.93
CA MET A 1 -40.54 -30.85 -1.93
C MET A 1 -40.41 -29.34 -1.75
N SER A 2 -39.33 -28.94 -1.10
CA SER A 2 -38.93 -27.57 -0.80
C SER A 2 -38.46 -26.84 -2.07
N LYS A 3 -39.11 -25.72 -2.41
CA LYS A 3 -38.54 -24.72 -3.33
C LYS A 3 -37.73 -23.74 -2.49
N ILE A 4 -36.41 -23.82 -2.59
CA ILE A 4 -35.48 -22.81 -2.10
C ILE A 4 -35.55 -21.64 -3.08
N ASN A 5 -36.21 -20.55 -2.68
CA ASN A 5 -36.09 -19.26 -3.34
C ASN A 5 -34.89 -18.53 -2.73
N TYR A 6 -33.86 -18.29 -3.52
CA TYR A 6 -32.76 -17.40 -3.15
C TYR A 6 -33.26 -15.97 -3.12
N ASN A 7 -33.53 -15.46 -1.92
CA ASN A 7 -33.66 -14.03 -1.66
C ASN A 7 -32.25 -13.41 -1.70
N PHE A 8 -31.93 -12.67 -2.77
CA PHE A 8 -30.86 -11.68 -2.77
C PHE A 8 -31.33 -10.47 -1.95
N GLY A 9 -31.32 -10.63 -0.63
CA GLY A 9 -31.62 -9.57 0.33
C GLY A 9 -30.34 -8.93 0.87
N GLY A 10 -30.17 -7.64 0.57
CA GLY A 10 -29.57 -6.65 1.48
C GLY A 10 -28.21 -6.97 2.11
N ILE A 11 -27.13 -6.80 1.37
CA ILE A 11 -25.80 -6.48 1.93
C ILE A 11 -25.30 -5.22 1.23
N LEU A 12 -25.95 -4.09 1.54
CA LEU A 12 -25.42 -2.75 1.27
C LEU A 12 -24.84 -2.22 2.57
N MET A 13 -23.56 -2.53 2.79
CA MET A 13 -22.53 -1.58 3.22
C MET A 13 -22.90 -0.69 4.43
N ASN A 14 -22.97 -1.28 5.62
CA ASN A 14 -22.92 -0.56 6.90
C ASN A 14 -21.48 -0.08 7.17
N LEU A 15 -21.06 1.02 6.52
CA LEU A 15 -19.91 1.84 6.93
C LEU A 15 -20.38 2.88 7.95
N ALA A 16 -20.79 2.42 9.13
CA ALA A 16 -21.14 3.29 10.24
C ALA A 16 -19.87 3.56 11.07
N TYR A 17 -19.18 4.68 10.80
CA TYR A 17 -18.18 5.18 11.74
C TYR A 17 -18.79 6.26 12.62
N LYS A 18 -18.89 5.91 13.90
CA LYS A 18 -19.49 6.66 15.00
C LYS A 18 -18.50 7.72 15.49
N MET A 19 -18.51 8.91 14.87
CA MET A 19 -18.07 10.15 15.50
C MET A 19 -18.96 11.32 15.08
N ASN A 20 -19.84 11.68 16.01
CA ASN A 20 -20.38 13.02 16.26
C ASN A 20 -21.20 13.71 15.14
N SER A 21 -22.40 13.18 14.89
CA SER A 21 -23.56 13.98 14.47
C SER A 21 -24.09 14.92 15.56
N GLU A 22 -23.40 15.08 16.69
CA GLU A 22 -23.82 15.88 17.85
C GLU A 22 -23.04 17.19 18.06
N ILE A 23 -22.14 17.58 17.15
CA ILE A 23 -21.56 18.92 17.24
C ILE A 23 -22.48 19.89 16.49
N LYS A 24 -23.49 20.38 17.21
CA LYS A 24 -24.22 21.59 16.84
C LYS A 24 -23.23 22.77 16.79
N ASN A 25 -22.69 23.01 15.60
CA ASN A 25 -22.66 24.27 14.87
C ASN A 25 -22.57 25.65 15.58
N GLU A 26 -21.88 25.79 16.72
CA GLU A 26 -21.61 27.12 17.29
C GLU A 26 -20.14 27.40 17.65
N ASN A 27 -19.26 26.40 17.70
CA ASN A 27 -17.83 26.62 17.94
C ASN A 27 -17.00 26.01 16.79
N LYS A 28 -16.13 26.82 16.16
CA LYS A 28 -15.16 26.36 15.15
C LYS A 28 -14.11 25.46 15.82
N ILE A 29 -14.42 24.17 15.97
CA ILE A 29 -13.49 23.15 16.45
C ILE A 29 -12.45 22.90 15.36
N SER A 30 -11.16 23.07 15.68
CA SER A 30 -10.08 22.81 14.74
C SER A 30 -9.77 21.30 14.63
N GLY A 31 -9.12 20.88 13.55
CA GLY A 31 -8.64 19.49 13.42
C GLY A 31 -7.70 19.07 14.58
N LYS A 32 -6.94 20.03 15.13
CA LYS A 32 -6.09 19.81 16.31
C LYS A 32 -6.93 19.53 17.56
N ASP A 33 -8.05 20.22 17.74
CA ASP A 33 -8.98 19.99 18.86
C ASP A 33 -9.63 18.61 18.78
N ILE A 34 -10.04 18.16 17.58
CA ILE A 34 -10.58 16.81 17.37
C ILE A 34 -9.55 15.75 17.80
N ILE A 35 -8.30 15.90 17.39
CA ILE A 35 -7.22 14.97 17.75
C ILE A 35 -7.04 14.92 19.28
N TYR A 36 -7.03 16.07 19.95
CA TYR A 36 -6.91 16.12 21.41
C TYR A 36 -8.06 15.43 22.13
N GLU A 37 -9.29 15.62 21.66
CA GLU A 37 -10.43 14.91 22.24
C GLU A 37 -10.30 13.39 22.05
N GLN A 38 -9.81 12.93 20.90
CA GLN A 38 -9.57 11.49 20.70
C GLN A 38 -8.46 10.93 21.59
N ILE A 39 -7.41 11.72 21.86
CA ILE A 39 -6.37 11.35 22.83
C ILE A 39 -6.96 11.21 24.23
N LYS A 40 -7.86 12.13 24.66
CA LYS A 40 -8.54 12.05 25.95
C LYS A 40 -9.42 10.80 26.08
N LEU A 41 -10.00 10.33 24.98
CA LEU A 41 -10.74 9.08 24.90
C LEU A 41 -9.84 7.83 24.90
N GLY A 42 -8.52 8.00 24.94
CA GLY A 42 -7.55 6.91 24.98
C GLY A 42 -7.22 6.31 23.62
N LYS A 43 -7.66 6.92 22.51
CA LYS A 43 -7.32 6.45 21.17
C LYS A 43 -5.83 6.66 20.87
N LYS A 44 -5.24 5.69 20.17
CA LYS A 44 -3.91 5.84 19.57
C LYS A 44 -4.03 6.67 18.30
N ILE A 45 -3.10 7.59 18.08
CA ILE A 45 -3.15 8.53 16.95
C ILE A 45 -1.99 8.24 16.00
N ILE A 46 -2.32 8.15 14.71
CA ILE A 46 -1.34 8.04 13.63
C ILE A 46 -1.55 9.21 12.68
N LEU A 47 -0.58 10.12 12.63
CA LEU A 47 -0.59 11.23 11.69
C LEU A 47 0.21 10.87 10.46
N VAL A 48 -0.37 11.08 9.29
CA VAL A 48 0.24 10.87 7.98
C VAL A 48 0.41 12.23 7.30
N ASN A 49 1.59 12.45 6.71
CA ASN A 49 1.97 13.68 6.03
C ASN A 49 1.89 14.93 6.92
N THR A 50 2.44 14.85 8.14
CA THR A 50 2.39 15.96 9.09
C THR A 50 3.76 16.60 9.33
N GLU A 51 3.75 17.87 9.72
CA GLU A 51 4.93 18.56 10.22
C GLU A 51 5.08 18.25 11.70
N SER A 52 6.19 17.61 12.09
CA SER A 52 6.42 17.15 13.47
C SER A 52 6.26 18.28 14.50
N ALA A 53 6.62 19.51 14.12
CA ALA A 53 6.52 20.70 14.97
C ALA A 53 5.08 21.04 15.42
N LYS A 54 4.04 20.58 14.70
CA LYS A 54 2.63 20.90 15.01
C LYS A 54 2.13 20.29 16.32
N PHE A 55 2.79 19.22 16.79
CA PHE A 55 2.35 18.40 17.92
C PHE A 55 3.44 18.27 19.00
N ASN A 56 4.35 19.24 19.10
CA ASN A 56 5.42 19.27 20.10
C ASN A 56 4.91 19.29 21.55
N ASP A 57 3.64 19.66 21.75
CA ASP A 57 2.93 19.68 23.03
C ASP A 57 2.44 18.30 23.49
N ILE A 58 2.47 17.29 22.61
CA ILE A 58 2.14 15.91 22.94
C ILE A 58 3.39 15.17 23.42
N LYS A 59 3.30 14.50 24.58
CA LYS A 59 4.40 13.65 25.09
C LYS A 59 4.47 12.34 24.32
N ASP A 60 5.67 11.78 24.22
CA ASP A 60 5.95 10.45 23.64
C ASP A 60 5.56 10.27 22.15
N VAL A 61 5.66 11.36 21.37
CA VAL A 61 5.47 11.34 19.92
C VAL A 61 6.63 10.60 19.24
N ARG A 62 6.32 9.50 18.55
CA ARG A 62 7.27 8.88 17.63
C ARG A 62 7.16 9.54 16.25
N VAL A 63 8.12 10.41 15.95
CA VAL A 63 8.24 10.99 14.61
C VAL A 63 8.93 9.98 13.70
N VAL A 64 8.23 9.48 12.68
CA VAL A 64 8.79 8.59 11.66
C VAL A 64 9.16 9.41 10.43
N GLN A 65 10.42 9.33 10.02
CA GLN A 65 10.92 10.10 8.89
C GLN A 65 11.20 9.19 7.70
N VAL A 66 10.19 9.04 6.84
CA VAL A 66 10.29 8.21 5.64
C VAL A 66 11.01 9.00 4.56
N ASP A 67 12.33 8.87 4.52
CA ASP A 67 13.21 9.52 3.55
C ASP A 67 14.50 8.70 3.34
N LYS A 68 15.25 9.05 2.30
CA LYS A 68 16.46 8.33 1.87
C LYS A 68 17.58 8.25 2.92
N ASN A 69 17.55 9.09 3.95
CA ASN A 69 18.61 9.25 4.94
C ASN A 69 18.21 8.72 6.32
N LYS A 70 16.94 8.31 6.51
CA LYS A 70 16.39 8.02 7.83
C LYS A 70 15.71 6.66 7.85
N GLU A 71 14.40 6.63 7.59
CA GLU A 71 13.61 5.40 7.67
C GLU A 71 13.06 5.03 6.30
N ILE A 72 13.22 3.77 5.93
CA ILE A 72 12.89 3.23 4.63
C ILE A 72 12.02 2.00 4.84
N ILE A 73 11.00 1.88 3.99
CA ILE A 73 10.14 0.71 3.88
C ILE A 73 10.46 0.04 2.55
N ASN A 74 11.05 -1.15 2.60
CA ASN A 74 11.30 -1.98 1.42
C ASN A 74 9.95 -2.32 0.75
N PRO A 75 9.74 -1.95 -0.52
CA PRO A 75 8.57 -2.34 -1.28
C PRO A 75 8.29 -3.84 -1.27
N LEU A 76 9.33 -4.66 -1.35
CA LEU A 76 9.24 -6.11 -1.45
C LEU A 76 9.13 -6.81 -0.09
N GLN A 77 9.16 -6.07 1.03
CA GLN A 77 8.79 -6.64 2.32
C GLN A 77 7.29 -6.93 2.35
N ILE A 78 6.96 -8.15 2.79
CA ILE A 78 5.58 -8.61 2.93
C ILE A 78 5.15 -8.38 4.37
N TYR A 79 4.15 -7.52 4.50
CA TYR A 79 3.57 -7.15 5.79
C TYR A 79 2.29 -7.94 6.01
N SER A 80 2.00 -8.31 7.26
CA SER A 80 0.73 -8.93 7.61
C SER A 80 -0.42 -7.95 7.36
N THR A 81 -1.44 -8.40 6.62
CA THR A 81 -2.67 -7.63 6.41
C THR A 81 -3.89 -8.27 7.04
N ILE A 82 -3.79 -9.54 7.40
CA ILE A 82 -4.81 -10.27 8.15
C ILE A 82 -4.08 -11.22 9.11
N LYS A 83 -4.42 -11.14 10.39
CA LYS A 83 -3.78 -11.93 11.44
C LYS A 83 -3.91 -13.44 11.17
N ASP A 84 -2.80 -14.17 11.21
CA ASP A 84 -2.72 -15.62 11.02
C ASP A 84 -3.09 -16.11 9.59
N PHE A 85 -3.27 -15.21 8.62
CA PHE A 85 -3.67 -15.51 7.24
C PHE A 85 -2.63 -15.02 6.21
N ASP A 86 -1.41 -15.57 6.27
CA ASP A 86 -0.26 -15.14 5.46
C ASP A 86 -0.50 -15.23 3.94
N ILE A 87 -1.25 -16.22 3.46
CA ILE A 87 -1.59 -16.37 2.03
C ILE A 87 -2.40 -15.17 1.52
N PHE A 88 -3.33 -14.64 2.34
CA PHE A 88 -4.09 -13.44 1.97
C PHE A 88 -3.21 -12.19 2.02
N SER A 89 -2.30 -12.11 2.99
CA SER A 89 -1.30 -11.04 3.08
C SER A 89 -0.41 -11.02 1.83
N PHE A 90 -0.01 -12.19 1.33
CA PHE A 90 0.72 -12.31 0.07
C PHE A 90 -0.09 -11.79 -1.13
N GLY A 91 -1.37 -12.15 -1.23
CA GLY A 91 -2.24 -11.63 -2.29
C GLY A 91 -2.41 -10.11 -2.24
N THR A 92 -2.54 -9.52 -1.04
CA THR A 92 -2.57 -8.06 -0.87
C THR A 92 -1.23 -7.42 -1.24
N HIS A 93 -0.12 -8.09 -0.93
CA HIS A 93 1.22 -7.64 -1.33
C HIS A 93 1.41 -7.60 -2.84
N LEU A 94 1.00 -8.63 -3.58
CA LEU A 94 1.05 -8.61 -5.05
C LEU A 94 0.28 -7.42 -5.63
N LYS A 95 -0.96 -7.19 -5.16
CA LYS A 95 -1.75 -6.02 -5.56
C LYS A 95 -1.07 -4.69 -5.23
N LYS A 96 -0.40 -4.59 -4.07
CA LYS A 96 0.39 -3.41 -3.70
C LYS A 96 1.51 -3.18 -4.71
N ILE A 97 2.28 -4.21 -5.05
CA ILE A 97 3.37 -4.10 -6.04
C ILE A 97 2.85 -3.74 -7.43
N GLN A 98 1.74 -4.33 -7.88
CA GLN A 98 1.09 -3.93 -9.14
C GLN A 98 0.70 -2.45 -9.15
N ARG A 99 0.08 -1.96 -8.07
CA ARG A 99 -0.27 -0.54 -7.94
C ARG A 99 0.95 0.36 -7.97
N MET A 100 2.02 -0.02 -7.27
CA MET A 100 3.28 0.69 -7.33
C MET A 100 3.84 0.73 -8.76
N TYR A 101 3.79 -0.40 -9.48
CA TYR A 101 4.19 -0.48 -10.88
C TYR A 101 3.36 0.48 -11.74
N CYS A 102 2.03 0.49 -11.61
CA CYS A 102 1.14 1.40 -12.35
C CYS A 102 1.41 2.89 -12.05
N ILE A 103 1.82 3.22 -10.82
CA ILE A 103 2.16 4.59 -10.44
C ILE A 103 3.49 5.01 -11.08
N LEU A 104 4.50 4.14 -11.00
CA LEU A 104 5.86 4.43 -11.46
C LEU A 104 5.98 4.41 -12.98
N VAL A 105 5.26 3.50 -13.64
CA VAL A 105 5.32 3.26 -15.08
C VAL A 105 4.17 3.99 -15.78
N SER A 106 4.51 4.91 -16.69
CA SER A 106 3.51 5.74 -17.40
C SER A 106 2.63 4.96 -18.38
N GLU A 107 3.12 3.86 -18.95
CA GLU A 107 2.40 3.02 -19.90
C GLU A 107 2.59 1.56 -19.54
N TYR A 108 1.52 0.83 -19.28
CA TYR A 108 1.54 -0.59 -18.96
C TYR A 108 0.35 -1.30 -19.59
N THR A 109 0.47 -2.61 -19.77
CA THR A 109 -0.59 -3.48 -20.31
C THR A 109 -1.09 -4.46 -19.26
N GLU A 110 -2.33 -4.94 -19.41
CA GLU A 110 -2.90 -5.98 -18.53
C GLU A 110 -2.07 -7.28 -18.54
N GLU A 111 -1.47 -7.60 -19.69
CA GLU A 111 -0.57 -8.75 -19.80
C GLU A 111 0.72 -8.55 -18.98
N GLU A 112 1.28 -7.35 -18.96
CA GLU A 112 2.42 -7.04 -18.08
C GLU A 112 2.04 -7.21 -16.60
N LEU A 113 0.87 -6.71 -16.18
CA LEU A 113 0.44 -6.82 -14.78
C LEU A 113 0.20 -8.27 -14.36
N THR A 114 -0.45 -9.06 -15.22
CA THR A 114 -0.68 -10.49 -15.00
C THR A 114 0.66 -11.25 -14.95
N SER A 115 1.58 -10.93 -15.86
CA SER A 115 2.91 -11.53 -15.90
C SER A 115 3.74 -11.15 -14.68
N LEU A 116 3.63 -9.91 -14.20
CA LEU A 116 4.30 -9.43 -13.01
C LEU A 116 3.90 -10.23 -11.77
N ASP A 117 2.62 -10.55 -11.60
CA ASP A 117 2.14 -11.39 -10.48
C ASP A 117 2.74 -12.80 -10.51
N ILE A 118 2.75 -13.44 -11.68
CA ILE A 118 3.34 -14.78 -11.86
C ILE A 118 4.83 -14.73 -11.54
N LEU A 119 5.54 -13.76 -12.11
CA LEU A 119 6.98 -13.58 -11.94
C LEU A 119 7.34 -13.30 -10.48
N LEU A 120 6.61 -12.43 -9.78
CA LEU A 120 6.80 -12.15 -8.35
C LEU A 120 6.54 -13.38 -7.50
N THR A 121 5.46 -14.11 -7.76
CA THR A 121 5.13 -15.33 -7.02
C THR A 121 6.28 -16.33 -7.10
N LYS A 122 6.78 -16.58 -8.32
CA LYS A 122 7.92 -17.47 -8.55
C LYS A 122 9.23 -16.92 -8.01
N PHE A 123 9.40 -15.61 -8.03
CA PHE A 123 10.57 -14.97 -7.45
C PHE A 123 10.65 -15.18 -5.94
N TYR A 124 9.56 -14.98 -5.18
CA TYR A 124 9.56 -15.22 -3.73
C TYR A 124 9.84 -16.69 -3.40
N GLU A 125 9.26 -17.63 -4.16
CA GLU A 125 9.58 -19.06 -4.04
C GLU A 125 11.07 -19.33 -4.29
N TYR A 126 11.63 -18.77 -5.37
CA TYR A 126 13.06 -18.90 -5.73
C TYR A 126 13.98 -18.28 -4.67
N PHE A 127 13.61 -17.13 -4.11
CA PHE A 127 14.37 -16.41 -3.09
C PHE A 127 14.33 -17.12 -1.72
N GLY A 128 13.44 -18.11 -1.54
CA GLY A 128 13.32 -18.90 -0.32
C GLY A 128 12.24 -18.42 0.65
N ILE A 129 11.32 -17.54 0.21
CA ILE A 129 10.20 -17.08 1.02
C ILE A 129 9.02 -18.04 0.86
N ASP A 130 8.73 -18.81 1.91
CA ASP A 130 7.51 -19.61 2.01
C ASP A 130 6.27 -18.70 2.09
N ILE A 131 5.43 -18.73 1.05
CA ILE A 131 4.17 -17.97 0.95
C ILE A 131 3.24 -18.22 2.16
N LYS A 132 3.29 -19.41 2.78
CA LYS A 132 2.45 -19.74 3.95
C LYS A 132 2.95 -19.14 5.26
N LYS A 133 4.14 -18.53 5.24
CA LYS A 133 4.80 -17.89 6.39
C LYS A 133 5.44 -16.56 6.00
N CYS A 134 4.93 -15.94 4.94
CA CYS A 134 5.62 -14.88 4.22
C CYS A 134 5.76 -13.56 4.99
N THR A 135 5.09 -13.42 6.13
CA THR A 135 5.14 -12.23 7.00
C THR A 135 6.13 -12.39 8.16
N LYS A 136 6.79 -13.55 8.29
CA LYS A 136 7.56 -13.94 9.49
C LYS A 136 9.08 -13.77 9.37
N TYR A 137 9.54 -13.31 8.22
CA TYR A 137 10.96 -13.08 7.95
C TYR A 137 11.39 -11.72 8.50
N LYS A 138 12.68 -11.58 8.81
CA LYS A 138 13.28 -10.31 9.20
C LYS A 138 13.41 -9.38 8.01
N GLU A 139 13.57 -8.09 8.28
CA GLU A 139 13.63 -7.02 7.28
C GLU A 139 14.73 -7.25 6.23
N ASN A 140 15.89 -7.76 6.66
CA ASN A 140 17.03 -8.07 5.80
C ASN A 140 16.95 -9.44 5.11
N GLU A 141 15.93 -10.23 5.41
CA GLU A 141 15.69 -11.54 4.76
C GLU A 141 14.71 -11.41 3.58
N TYR A 142 14.00 -10.28 3.44
CA TYR A 142 13.21 -9.99 2.25
C TYR A 142 14.09 -9.49 1.09
N PRO A 143 13.78 -9.84 -0.16
CA PRO A 143 14.51 -9.35 -1.32
C PRO A 143 14.34 -7.83 -1.52
N ILE A 144 15.22 -7.22 -2.31
CA ILE A 144 15.07 -5.86 -2.83
C ILE A 144 14.82 -5.87 -4.36
N LEU A 145 14.51 -4.71 -4.95
CA LEU A 145 14.19 -4.62 -6.38
C LEU A 145 15.31 -5.16 -7.30
N SER A 146 16.57 -4.99 -6.91
CA SER A 146 17.73 -5.51 -7.66
C SER A 146 17.79 -7.03 -7.66
N ASP A 147 17.39 -7.68 -6.56
CA ASP A 147 17.31 -9.14 -6.51
C ASP A 147 16.24 -9.64 -7.50
N PHE A 148 15.09 -8.98 -7.50
CA PHE A 148 14.02 -9.29 -8.44
C PHE A 148 14.46 -9.07 -9.89
N LEU A 149 15.12 -7.94 -10.17
CA LEU A 149 15.64 -7.65 -11.51
C LEU A 149 16.65 -8.70 -11.98
N ASN A 150 17.56 -9.13 -11.10
CA ASN A 150 18.55 -10.16 -11.43
C ASN A 150 17.89 -11.51 -11.69
N TYR A 151 16.88 -11.87 -10.90
CA TYR A 151 16.05 -13.05 -11.15
C TYR A 151 15.37 -12.97 -12.52
N LEU A 152 14.77 -11.83 -12.88
CA LEU A 152 14.14 -11.67 -14.19
C LEU A 152 15.13 -11.82 -15.35
N LYS A 153 16.35 -11.28 -15.23
CA LYS A 153 17.42 -11.45 -16.23
C LYS A 153 17.83 -12.92 -16.37
N TYR A 154 17.92 -13.66 -15.27
CA TYR A 154 18.18 -15.09 -15.29
C TYR A 154 17.06 -15.87 -16.02
N ILE A 155 15.80 -15.55 -15.71
CA ILE A 155 14.63 -16.13 -16.35
C ILE A 155 14.62 -15.83 -17.85
N GLU A 156 14.88 -14.59 -18.24
CA GLU A 156 14.91 -14.15 -19.63
C GLU A 156 15.97 -14.92 -20.44
N GLY A 157 17.19 -15.02 -19.92
CA GLY A 157 18.27 -15.76 -20.57
C GLY A 157 17.96 -17.26 -20.70
N THR A 158 17.39 -17.84 -19.65
CA THR A 158 16.93 -19.24 -19.65
C THR A 158 15.84 -19.46 -20.71
N HIS A 159 14.88 -18.53 -20.81
CA HIS A 159 13.80 -18.60 -21.78
C HIS A 159 14.35 -18.50 -23.23
N ARG A 160 15.28 -17.59 -23.51
CA ARG A 160 15.95 -17.53 -24.84
C ARG A 160 16.67 -18.82 -25.18
N MET A 161 17.47 -19.33 -24.24
CA MET A 161 18.24 -20.55 -24.44
C MET A 161 17.33 -21.73 -24.81
N ILE A 162 16.24 -21.92 -24.05
CA ILE A 162 15.27 -23.00 -24.29
C ILE A 162 14.56 -22.83 -25.65
N ASN A 163 14.25 -21.61 -26.06
CA ASN A 163 13.60 -21.36 -27.35
C ASN A 163 14.53 -21.59 -28.56
N CYS A 164 15.84 -21.57 -28.37
CA CYS A 164 16.82 -21.93 -29.39
C CYS A 164 17.09 -23.44 -29.48
N MET A 165 16.58 -24.26 -28.56
CA MET A 165 16.76 -25.72 -28.58
C MET A 165 15.79 -26.40 -29.55
N GLN A 166 16.32 -27.33 -30.36
CA GLN A 166 15.52 -28.21 -31.20
C GLN A 166 15.01 -29.42 -30.41
N SER A 167 13.81 -29.93 -30.74
CA SER A 167 13.32 -31.20 -30.21
C SER A 167 14.22 -32.37 -30.65
N PRO A 168 14.49 -33.38 -29.80
CA PRO A 168 13.90 -33.66 -28.49
C PRO A 168 14.68 -33.08 -27.28
N ASN A 169 15.73 -32.27 -27.52
CA ASN A 169 16.58 -31.76 -26.43
C ASN A 169 15.82 -30.82 -25.49
N LYS A 170 14.81 -30.12 -26.00
CA LYS A 170 13.93 -29.24 -25.21
C LYS A 170 13.17 -29.99 -24.11
N GLU A 171 12.61 -31.16 -24.42
CA GLU A 171 11.85 -31.97 -23.45
C GLU A 171 12.77 -32.59 -22.38
N LYS A 172 13.93 -33.10 -22.79
CA LYS A 172 14.95 -33.62 -21.87
C LYS A 172 15.46 -32.56 -20.88
N VAL A 173 15.55 -31.30 -21.29
CA VAL A 173 15.99 -30.21 -20.39
C VAL A 173 14.96 -29.96 -19.28
N PHE A 174 13.66 -30.01 -19.56
CA PHE A 174 12.63 -29.94 -18.52
C PHE A 174 12.64 -31.14 -17.57
N GLU A 175 12.96 -32.33 -18.07
CA GLU A 175 13.06 -33.54 -17.26
C GLU A 175 14.30 -33.54 -16.35
N VAL A 176 15.44 -33.07 -16.87
CA VAL A 176 16.73 -33.07 -16.15
C VAL A 176 16.78 -31.98 -15.09
N PHE A 177 16.22 -30.80 -15.36
CA PHE A 177 16.21 -29.72 -14.39
C PHE A 177 14.86 -29.66 -13.67
N LYS A 178 14.79 -30.27 -12.48
CA LYS A 178 13.65 -30.10 -11.57
C LYS A 178 13.33 -28.64 -11.28
N GLU A 179 14.34 -27.77 -11.24
CA GLU A 179 14.21 -26.31 -11.10
C GLU A 179 13.55 -25.65 -12.31
N LEU A 180 13.58 -26.26 -13.50
CA LEU A 180 12.88 -25.75 -14.67
C LEU A 180 11.38 -26.10 -14.66
N ASN A 181 10.94 -27.10 -13.90
CA ASN A 181 9.51 -27.37 -13.73
C ASN A 181 8.82 -26.23 -12.98
N SER A 182 9.50 -25.53 -12.07
CA SER A 182 9.01 -24.30 -11.42
C SER A 182 8.90 -23.10 -12.35
N ILE A 183 9.56 -23.10 -13.52
CA ILE A 183 9.49 -22.01 -14.51
C ILE A 183 8.54 -22.31 -15.67
N LYS A 184 7.88 -23.47 -15.70
CA LYS A 184 6.98 -23.85 -16.81
C LYS A 184 5.89 -22.80 -17.07
N ASP A 185 5.30 -22.26 -16.00
CA ASP A 185 4.30 -21.18 -16.09
C ASP A 185 4.91 -19.88 -16.63
N ILE A 186 6.18 -19.62 -16.30
CA ILE A 186 6.94 -18.46 -16.77
C ILE A 186 7.21 -18.54 -18.28
N LEU A 187 7.45 -19.74 -18.81
CA LEU A 187 7.70 -19.93 -20.24
C LEU A 187 6.45 -19.67 -21.11
N ASN A 188 5.26 -19.66 -20.52
CA ASN A 188 4.05 -19.23 -21.21
C ASN A 188 3.98 -17.69 -21.36
N ILE A 189 4.75 -16.95 -20.56
CA ILE A 189 4.85 -15.49 -20.67
C ILE A 189 5.69 -15.15 -21.88
N ARG A 190 5.15 -14.32 -22.79
CA ARG A 190 5.90 -13.91 -23.98
C ARG A 190 7.19 -13.19 -23.59
N ILE A 191 8.29 -13.54 -24.23
CA ILE A 191 9.61 -13.03 -23.83
C ILE A 191 9.73 -11.51 -23.93
N ASN A 192 9.04 -10.89 -24.90
CA ASN A 192 8.99 -9.43 -25.05
C ASN A 192 8.29 -8.73 -23.86
N VAL A 193 7.37 -9.41 -23.18
CA VAL A 193 6.74 -8.89 -21.95
C VAL A 193 7.77 -8.90 -20.82
N ILE A 194 8.56 -9.96 -20.68
CA ILE A 194 9.66 -10.05 -19.70
C ILE A 194 10.69 -8.96 -19.98
N ASP A 195 11.11 -8.78 -21.24
CA ASP A 195 12.04 -7.71 -21.66
C ASP A 195 11.52 -6.31 -21.28
N THR A 196 10.22 -6.09 -21.48
CA THR A 196 9.55 -4.82 -21.17
C THR A 196 9.55 -4.56 -19.66
N ILE A 197 9.20 -5.56 -18.85
CA ILE A 197 9.22 -5.47 -17.38
C ILE A 197 10.65 -5.21 -16.89
N ILE A 198 11.65 -5.94 -17.40
CA ILE A 198 13.07 -5.73 -17.08
C ILE A 198 13.48 -4.30 -17.38
N SER A 199 13.16 -3.79 -18.57
CA SER A 199 13.50 -2.42 -18.98
C SER A 199 12.87 -1.37 -18.05
N LYS A 200 11.60 -1.54 -17.69
CA LYS A 200 10.88 -0.63 -16.79
C LYS A 200 11.40 -0.71 -15.35
N LEU A 201 11.74 -1.89 -14.85
CA LEU A 201 12.34 -2.07 -13.53
C LEU A 201 13.74 -1.48 -13.44
N ASN A 202 14.59 -1.63 -14.48
CA ASN A 202 15.88 -0.93 -14.51
C ASN A 202 15.67 0.57 -14.36
N LYS A 203 14.77 1.17 -15.14
CA LYS A 203 14.46 2.62 -15.03
C LYS A 203 13.96 3.02 -13.63
N ILE A 204 13.12 2.18 -13.00
CA ILE A 204 12.66 2.43 -11.63
C ILE A 204 13.84 2.42 -10.66
N ILE A 205 14.74 1.44 -10.75
CA ILE A 205 15.91 1.33 -9.87
C ILE A 205 16.88 2.50 -10.13
N ASP A 206 17.13 2.85 -11.38
CA ASP A 206 18.02 3.95 -11.74
C ASP A 206 17.51 5.29 -11.22
N ASN A 207 16.20 5.56 -11.34
CA ASN A 207 15.61 6.83 -10.94
C ASN A 207 15.30 6.89 -9.44
N TYR A 208 14.93 5.78 -8.81
CA TYR A 208 14.28 5.74 -7.51
C TYR A 208 14.83 4.68 -6.55
N GLY A 209 15.86 3.93 -6.95
CA GLY A 209 16.44 2.85 -6.14
C GLY A 209 16.97 3.32 -4.78
N TYR A 210 17.37 4.58 -4.66
CA TYR A 210 17.80 5.18 -3.40
C TYR A 210 16.70 5.22 -2.32
N LEU A 211 15.43 5.00 -2.67
CA LEU A 211 14.30 4.84 -1.74
C LEU A 211 13.67 3.45 -1.79
N LEU A 212 13.71 2.79 -2.96
CA LEU A 212 12.92 1.58 -3.23
C LEU A 212 13.75 0.29 -3.31
N ASN A 213 15.07 0.39 -3.39
CA ASN A 213 15.99 -0.75 -3.58
C ASN A 213 16.87 -0.97 -2.35
N ILE A 214 16.27 -0.91 -1.16
CA ILE A 214 16.96 -1.00 0.13
C ILE A 214 16.07 -1.82 1.08
N HIS A 215 16.68 -2.63 1.95
CA HIS A 215 15.95 -3.32 3.01
C HIS A 215 15.32 -2.32 3.98
N SER A 216 14.21 -2.69 4.59
CA SER A 216 13.57 -1.83 5.58
C SER A 216 14.49 -1.62 6.78
N ASN A 217 14.48 -0.42 7.33
CA ASN A 217 15.14 -0.08 8.58
C ASN A 217 14.21 0.67 9.55
N ILE A 218 12.93 0.80 9.19
CA ILE A 218 11.90 1.34 10.05
C ILE A 218 11.64 0.37 11.22
N ASN A 219 11.68 0.88 12.44
CA ASN A 219 11.39 0.08 13.62
C ASN A 219 9.87 -0.05 13.83
N HIS A 220 9.44 -1.16 14.43
CA HIS A 220 8.05 -1.31 14.86
C HIS A 220 7.60 -0.15 15.77
N VAL A 221 6.39 0.37 15.53
CA VAL A 221 5.84 1.53 16.25
C VAL A 221 4.54 1.20 17.00
N HIS A 222 4.10 -0.05 17.00
CA HIS A 222 2.81 -0.49 17.58
C HIS A 222 2.62 -0.14 19.07
N ASN A 223 3.71 0.02 19.84
CA ASN A 223 3.67 0.42 21.25
C ASN A 223 3.55 1.94 21.46
N ASN A 224 3.77 2.75 20.42
CA ASN A 224 3.63 4.19 20.52
C ASN A 224 2.15 4.58 20.48
N LYS A 225 1.73 5.40 21.45
CA LYS A 225 0.36 5.97 21.47
C LYS A 225 0.17 7.04 20.40
N PHE A 226 1.25 7.69 19.99
CA PHE A 226 1.23 8.74 19.00
C PHE A 226 2.38 8.57 18.01
N ILE A 227 2.04 8.44 16.74
CA ILE A 227 2.98 8.24 15.63
C ILE A 227 2.76 9.35 14.63
N ALA A 228 3.82 9.99 14.17
CA ALA A 228 3.75 11.06 13.17
C ALA A 228 4.71 10.77 12.01
N PHE A 229 4.16 10.35 10.87
CA PHE A 229 4.90 10.27 9.62
C PHE A 229 5.11 11.69 9.07
N ASN A 230 6.37 12.02 8.81
CA ASN A 230 6.78 13.31 8.31
C ASN A 230 6.07 13.73 7.02
N LYS A 231 6.10 15.03 6.75
CA LYS A 231 5.63 15.61 5.49
C LYS A 231 6.39 14.98 4.32
N LEU A 232 5.65 14.35 3.42
CA LEU A 232 6.18 13.60 2.29
C LEU A 232 6.50 14.53 1.09
N ASN A 233 6.02 15.78 1.12
CA ASN A 233 6.21 16.79 0.08
C ASN A 233 7.67 17.32 -0.04
N LEU A 234 8.65 16.67 0.58
CA LEU A 234 10.07 16.89 0.29
C LEU A 234 10.51 16.11 -0.97
N VAL A 235 9.60 15.35 -1.56
CA VAL A 235 9.79 14.60 -2.79
C VAL A 235 9.08 15.34 -3.93
N ASP A 236 9.87 15.91 -4.84
CA ASP A 236 9.35 16.69 -6.00
C ASP A 236 8.66 15.82 -7.07
N ASP A 237 8.62 14.49 -6.88
CA ASP A 237 8.02 13.53 -7.80
C ASP A 237 6.73 12.93 -7.22
N GLU A 238 5.59 13.24 -7.85
CA GLU A 238 4.25 12.75 -7.50
C GLU A 238 4.15 11.22 -7.46
N LYS A 239 4.91 10.51 -8.30
CA LYS A 239 4.88 9.05 -8.38
C LYS A 239 5.52 8.46 -7.13
N ILE A 240 6.62 9.04 -6.68
CA ILE A 240 7.31 8.59 -5.48
C ILE A 240 6.51 8.94 -4.24
N LEU A 241 5.89 10.12 -4.19
CA LEU A 241 4.93 10.43 -3.12
C LEU A 241 3.84 9.36 -3.03
N GLY A 242 3.24 8.98 -4.15
CA GLY A 242 2.20 7.96 -4.19
C GLY A 242 2.68 6.58 -3.70
N VAL A 243 3.87 6.17 -4.12
CA VAL A 243 4.48 4.89 -3.69
C VAL A 243 4.85 4.89 -2.21
N LEU A 244 5.46 5.96 -1.70
CA LEU A 244 5.79 6.09 -0.28
C LEU A 244 4.53 6.05 0.57
N LEU A 245 3.45 6.69 0.12
CA LEU A 245 2.18 6.64 0.82
C LEU A 245 1.60 5.22 0.84
N LEU A 246 1.64 4.47 -0.27
CA LEU A 246 1.22 3.06 -0.28
C LEU A 246 2.01 2.25 0.75
N ASN A 247 3.34 2.38 0.76
CA ASN A 247 4.21 1.67 1.71
C ASN A 247 3.90 2.02 3.17
N ILE A 248 3.73 3.31 3.48
CA ILE A 248 3.34 3.79 4.82
C ILE A 248 2.00 3.20 5.23
N LEU A 249 1.01 3.19 4.33
CA LEU A 249 -0.31 2.65 4.62
C LEU A 249 -0.26 1.13 4.88
N THR A 250 0.54 0.38 4.12
CA THR A 250 0.77 -1.05 4.38
C THR A 250 1.42 -1.26 5.75
N PHE A 251 2.43 -0.46 6.09
CA PHE A 251 3.11 -0.55 7.38
C PHE A 251 2.18 -0.19 8.54
N ILE A 252 1.37 0.88 8.41
CA ILE A 252 0.34 1.23 9.39
C ILE A 252 -0.65 0.08 9.56
N ASN A 253 -1.03 -0.58 8.45
CA ASN A 253 -1.94 -1.70 8.48
C ASN A 253 -1.41 -2.86 9.33
N GLU A 254 -0.14 -3.21 9.17
CA GLU A 254 0.47 -4.23 10.03
C GLU A 254 0.57 -3.80 11.50
N ASN A 255 0.96 -2.55 11.76
CA ASN A 255 1.15 -2.07 13.13
C ASN A 255 -0.16 -2.10 13.94
N TYR A 256 -1.33 -1.90 13.33
CA TYR A 256 -2.59 -2.07 14.06
C TYR A 256 -2.90 -3.54 14.34
N LEU A 257 -2.60 -4.46 13.40
CA LEU A 257 -2.91 -5.88 13.55
C LEU A 257 -2.16 -6.52 14.71
N PHE A 258 -0.92 -6.10 14.92
CA PHE A 258 -0.06 -6.55 16.01
C PHE A 258 -0.01 -5.59 17.20
N GLY A 259 -0.80 -4.51 17.14
CA GLY A 259 -0.92 -3.57 18.24
C GLY A 259 -1.69 -4.14 19.43
N GLU A 260 -1.86 -3.29 20.44
CA GLU A 260 -2.63 -3.64 21.64
C GLU A 260 -4.04 -4.13 21.29
N LYS A 261 -4.43 -5.26 21.88
CA LYS A 261 -5.76 -5.84 21.68
C LYS A 261 -6.83 -4.84 22.13
N ASN A 262 -7.82 -4.62 21.26
CA ASN A 262 -8.93 -3.68 21.46
C ASN A 262 -8.51 -2.19 21.52
N ALA A 263 -7.29 -1.83 21.12
CA ALA A 263 -6.93 -0.43 20.98
C ALA A 263 -7.69 0.20 19.81
N GLU A 264 -8.25 1.38 20.06
CA GLU A 264 -8.87 2.20 19.01
C GLU A 264 -7.83 3.16 18.43
N TYR A 265 -7.76 3.24 17.11
CA TYR A 265 -6.84 4.07 16.35
C TYR A 265 -7.58 5.19 15.63
N LEU A 266 -6.98 6.38 15.57
CA LEU A 266 -7.35 7.45 14.66
C LEU A 266 -6.20 7.68 13.68
N ILE A 267 -6.41 7.40 12.41
CA ILE A 267 -5.48 7.72 11.32
C ILE A 267 -5.87 9.09 10.75
N VAL A 268 -4.96 10.04 10.84
CA VAL A 268 -5.17 11.42 10.40
C VAL A 268 -4.30 11.71 9.19
N PHE A 269 -4.91 12.07 8.07
CA PHE A 269 -4.21 12.62 6.92
C PHE A 269 -4.17 14.15 7.03
N ASP A 270 -3.03 14.67 7.47
CA ASP A 270 -2.79 16.11 7.57
C ASP A 270 -2.47 16.68 6.17
N ASN A 271 -2.92 17.92 5.94
CA ASN A 271 -2.82 18.60 4.64
C ASN A 271 -3.21 17.69 3.46
N SER A 272 -4.30 16.93 3.60
CA SER A 272 -4.75 15.95 2.60
C SER A 272 -4.88 16.54 1.19
N ASN A 273 -5.24 17.83 1.07
CA ASN A 273 -5.18 18.54 -0.20
C ASN A 273 -3.82 18.44 -0.87
N GLU A 274 -2.72 18.70 -0.17
CA GLU A 274 -1.40 18.66 -0.77
C GLU A 274 -1.08 17.24 -1.28
N ILE A 275 -1.53 16.20 -0.58
CA ILE A 275 -1.38 14.81 -1.03
C ILE A 275 -2.22 14.58 -2.29
N PHE A 276 -3.53 14.85 -2.24
CA PHE A 276 -4.45 14.48 -3.31
C PHE A 276 -4.47 15.46 -4.49
N SER A 277 -3.97 16.70 -4.32
CA SER A 277 -3.85 17.68 -5.40
C SER A 277 -2.51 17.58 -6.13
N PHE A 278 -1.45 17.14 -5.45
CA PHE A 278 -0.14 16.94 -6.06
C PHE A 278 -0.09 15.66 -6.90
N ILE A 279 -0.98 14.72 -6.57
CA ILE A 279 -1.09 13.44 -7.23
C ILE A 279 -2.08 13.56 -8.40
N LYS A 280 -1.63 13.26 -9.63
CA LYS A 280 -2.54 13.08 -10.78
C LYS A 280 -3.74 12.22 -10.41
N THR A 281 -4.92 12.57 -10.95
CA THR A 281 -6.20 11.89 -10.67
C THR A 281 -6.10 10.36 -10.67
N SER A 282 -5.37 9.78 -11.64
CA SER A 282 -5.17 8.33 -11.75
C SER A 282 -4.40 7.71 -10.57
N ILE A 283 -3.35 8.36 -10.08
CA ILE A 283 -2.58 7.89 -8.91
C ILE A 283 -3.44 8.09 -7.63
N GLY A 284 -4.22 9.17 -7.57
CA GLY A 284 -5.14 9.43 -6.47
C GLY A 284 -6.20 8.34 -6.32
N ASP A 285 -6.79 7.90 -7.44
CA ASP A 285 -7.75 6.80 -7.47
C ASP A 285 -7.13 5.47 -6.99
N ILE A 286 -5.87 5.19 -7.36
CA ILE A 286 -5.13 4.00 -6.91
C ILE A 286 -4.97 4.01 -5.38
N ILE A 287 -4.48 5.12 -4.82
CA ILE A 287 -4.25 5.27 -3.37
C ILE A 287 -5.59 5.14 -2.63
N THR A 288 -6.63 5.76 -3.15
CA THR A 288 -7.99 5.71 -2.59
C THR A 288 -8.54 4.30 -2.54
N SER A 289 -8.38 3.58 -3.65
CA SER A 289 -8.79 2.17 -3.74
C SER A 289 -8.07 1.34 -2.67
N TYR A 290 -6.77 1.58 -2.46
CA TYR A 290 -5.99 0.88 -1.46
C TYR A 290 -6.39 1.24 -0.02
N VAL A 291 -6.60 2.51 0.28
CA VAL A 291 -7.13 2.96 1.59
C VAL A 291 -8.48 2.30 1.87
N GLY A 292 -9.35 2.20 0.86
CA GLY A 292 -10.62 1.48 0.96
C GLY A 292 -10.47 -0.01 1.29
N GLU A 293 -9.46 -0.68 0.75
CA GLU A 293 -9.17 -2.10 1.08
C GLU A 293 -8.65 -2.28 2.50
N ILE A 294 -7.75 -1.40 2.95
CA ILE A 294 -7.29 -1.36 4.35
C ILE A 294 -8.48 -1.16 5.28
N LEU A 295 -9.41 -0.28 4.90
CA LEU A 295 -10.62 -0.02 5.66
C LEU A 295 -11.59 -1.22 5.72
N ASN A 296 -11.72 -1.97 4.62
CA ASN A 296 -12.57 -3.15 4.59
C ASN A 296 -11.98 -4.34 5.36
N THR A 297 -10.66 -4.35 5.58
CA THR A 297 -9.96 -5.38 6.34
C THR A 297 -9.79 -4.99 7.81
N ALA A 298 -9.81 -3.70 8.12
CA ALA A 298 -9.88 -3.17 9.46
C ALA A 298 -11.23 -3.47 10.12
N ASP A 299 -11.22 -3.85 11.40
CA ASP A 299 -12.45 -3.88 12.19
C ASP A 299 -12.92 -2.43 12.43
N PRO A 300 -14.11 -2.05 11.94
CA PRO A 300 -14.61 -0.68 12.02
C PRO A 300 -15.00 -0.26 13.44
N ASN A 301 -14.82 -1.11 14.46
CA ASN A 301 -14.90 -0.68 15.85
C ASN A 301 -13.57 -0.09 16.35
N PHE A 302 -12.45 -0.34 15.64
CA PHE A 302 -11.11 -0.05 16.15
C PHE A 302 -10.27 0.91 15.28
N ILE A 303 -10.66 1.27 14.06
CA ILE A 303 -9.89 2.23 13.21
C ILE A 303 -10.76 3.34 12.60
N SER A 304 -10.62 4.56 13.12
CA SER A 304 -11.23 5.78 12.56
C SER A 304 -10.26 6.53 11.63
N PHE A 305 -10.81 7.28 10.66
CA PHE A 305 -10.03 8.15 9.77
C PHE A 305 -10.46 9.61 9.87
N LEU A 306 -9.49 10.53 9.80
CA LEU A 306 -9.71 11.97 9.76
C LEU A 306 -8.89 12.59 8.63
N PHE A 307 -9.53 13.36 7.76
CA PHE A 307 -8.85 14.11 6.70
C PHE A 307 -8.89 15.60 7.03
N ILE A 308 -7.73 16.24 7.14
CA ILE A 308 -7.62 17.66 7.49
C ILE A 308 -7.27 18.47 6.24
N LYS A 309 -7.88 19.66 6.12
CA LYS A 309 -7.68 20.63 5.01
C LYS A 309 -7.86 19.96 3.65
N THR A 310 -9.10 19.56 3.36
CA THR A 310 -9.49 18.84 2.14
C THR A 310 -10.48 19.66 1.31
N LYS A 311 -10.23 19.83 0.02
CA LYS A 311 -11.16 20.36 -0.98
C LYS A 311 -12.04 19.20 -1.40
N MET A 312 -13.35 19.38 -1.28
CA MET A 312 -14.32 18.31 -1.55
C MET A 312 -14.32 17.85 -3.02
N SER A 313 -13.82 18.70 -3.92
CA SER A 313 -13.64 18.34 -5.33
C SER A 313 -12.70 17.16 -5.54
N ALA A 314 -11.65 17.05 -4.71
CA ALA A 314 -10.75 15.89 -4.72
C ALA A 314 -11.43 14.61 -4.19
N PHE A 315 -12.58 14.74 -3.52
CA PHE A 315 -13.30 13.64 -2.88
C PHE A 315 -14.65 13.28 -3.54
N PHE A 316 -15.00 13.85 -4.71
CA PHE A 316 -16.27 13.46 -5.38
C PHE A 316 -16.30 11.97 -5.76
N ASN A 317 -15.16 11.36 -6.09
CA ASN A 317 -15.04 9.91 -6.30
C ASN A 317 -15.14 9.07 -5.01
N PHE A 318 -15.13 9.72 -3.84
CA PHE A 318 -15.06 9.10 -2.51
C PHE A 318 -16.42 9.09 -1.79
N LYS A 319 -17.37 9.92 -2.22
CA LYS A 319 -18.67 10.14 -1.54
C LYS A 319 -19.50 8.86 -1.37
N ASN A 320 -19.33 7.89 -2.25
CA ASN A 320 -20.06 6.62 -2.21
C ASN A 320 -19.33 5.52 -1.41
N LYS A 321 -18.11 5.79 -0.92
CA LYS A 321 -17.25 4.78 -0.25
C LYS A 321 -16.86 5.14 1.19
N PHE A 322 -17.05 6.38 1.66
CA PHE A 322 -16.63 6.80 3.00
C PHE A 322 -17.63 7.76 3.67
N SER A 323 -17.74 7.69 5.01
CA SER A 323 -18.35 8.73 5.83
C SER A 323 -17.28 9.78 6.19
N LEU A 324 -17.36 10.96 5.57
CA LEU A 324 -16.40 12.05 5.78
C LEU A 324 -16.80 12.92 6.99
N ILE A 325 -15.88 13.11 7.95
CA ILE A 325 -16.02 14.17 8.97
C ILE A 325 -15.59 15.50 8.34
N ARG A 326 -16.47 16.49 8.40
CA ARG A 326 -16.38 17.78 7.71
C ARG A 326 -15.86 18.88 8.64
N THR A 327 -14.72 19.50 8.32
CA THR A 327 -14.30 20.75 8.96
C THR A 327 -13.78 21.75 7.91
N GLN A 328 -14.64 22.73 7.53
CA GLN A 328 -14.40 23.97 6.72
C GLN A 328 -13.89 23.76 5.26
N ASN A 329 -14.35 24.41 4.18
CA ASN A 329 -15.27 25.51 3.86
C ASN A 329 -16.18 25.08 2.68
N ILE A 330 -17.48 25.42 2.71
CA ILE A 330 -18.35 25.34 1.51
C ILE A 330 -18.40 26.69 0.75
N GLU A 331 -17.98 27.79 1.37
CA GLU A 331 -18.32 29.11 0.85
C GLU A 331 -17.46 29.59 -0.33
N ASP A 332 -16.32 28.96 -0.64
CA ASP A 332 -15.48 29.40 -1.77
C ASP A 332 -15.80 28.72 -3.13
N PHE A 333 -16.88 27.94 -3.24
CA PHE A 333 -17.20 27.21 -4.49
C PHE A 333 -18.59 27.50 -5.09
N LEU A 334 -19.38 28.38 -4.47
CA LEU A 334 -20.68 28.80 -5.01
C LEU A 334 -20.77 30.28 -5.39
N GLU A 335 -19.68 31.04 -5.25
CA GLU A 335 -19.55 32.40 -5.79
C GLU A 335 -18.39 32.48 -6.78
N GLN A 336 -18.55 31.79 -7.92
CA GLN A 336 -17.92 32.13 -9.21
C GLN A 336 -18.46 31.18 -10.27
N SER A 337 -19.75 31.34 -10.57
CA SER A 337 -20.36 30.97 -11.84
C SER A 337 -20.61 32.24 -12.64
#